data_AF-A0A434IND8-F1
#
_entry.id   AF-A0A434IND8-F1
#
_cell.length_a   1.000
_cell.length_b   1.000
_cell.length_c   1.000
_cell.angle_alpha   90.00
_cell.angle_beta   90.00
_cell.angle_gamma   90.00
#
_symmetry.space_group_name_H-M   'P 1'
#
loop_
_entity.id
_entity.type
_entity.pdbx_description
1 polymer ?
#
loop_
_entity_poly.entity_id
_entity_poly.type
_entity_poly.pdbx_seq_one_letter_code
_entity_poly.pdbx_strand_id
1 'polypeptide(L)'
;MSESREWLVQWLRDAHAMEEQAETMLNGQLNRIENYPELSERIRQHVQETRQQAARLETCLDRIGQGSSTLKDAGGKLTAMAQSLSGVFAGDEVMKGSLASYTFEHMEIASYTILIAAAKSLGEAEVAQVCEENLREEVAMADWLKSHIPATTEQFLARADSESENAKR
;
A
#
# COMPACT_ATOMS: atom_id res chain seq x y z
N MET A 1 9.52 21.91 -18.49
CA MET A 1 10.34 21.13 -17.54
C MET A 1 11.28 20.25 -18.36
N SER A 2 12.31 19.63 -17.77
CA SER A 2 13.04 18.55 -18.49
C SER A 2 12.17 17.29 -18.54
N GLU A 3 12.37 16.43 -19.54
CA GLU A 3 11.67 15.15 -19.65
C GLU A 3 11.85 14.31 -18.36
N SER A 4 13.06 14.26 -17.80
CA SER A 4 13.32 13.57 -16.53
C SER A 4 12.51 14.12 -15.35
N ARG A 5 12.28 15.44 -15.31
CA ARG A 5 11.45 16.07 -14.26
C ARG A 5 9.97 15.77 -14.48
N GLU A 6 9.52 15.68 -15.72
CA GLU A 6 8.14 15.25 -16.04
C GLU A 6 7.90 13.81 -15.60
N TRP A 7 8.87 12.91 -15.80
CA TRP A 7 8.82 11.55 -15.27
C TRP A 7 8.73 11.49 -13.74
N LEU A 8 9.54 12.29 -13.02
CA LEU A 8 9.45 12.34 -11.56
C LEU A 8 8.05 12.79 -11.10
N VAL A 9 7.49 13.83 -11.72
CA VAL A 9 6.13 14.31 -11.38
C VAL A 9 5.09 13.25 -11.68
N GLN A 10 5.19 12.56 -12.82
CA GLN A 10 4.26 11.48 -13.15
C GLN A 10 4.33 10.35 -12.13
N TRP A 11 5.53 9.89 -11.76
CA TRP A 11 5.69 8.82 -10.78
C TRP A 11 5.24 9.22 -9.37
N LEU A 12 5.40 10.50 -8.98
CA LEU A 12 4.83 10.99 -7.71
C LEU A 12 3.30 10.96 -7.73
N ARG A 13 2.66 11.29 -8.86
CA ARG A 13 1.20 11.17 -9.03
C ARG A 13 0.75 9.73 -8.99
N ASP A 14 1.51 8.83 -9.63
CA ASP A 14 1.23 7.40 -9.61
C ASP A 14 1.34 6.83 -8.18
N ALA A 15 2.36 7.25 -7.42
CA ALA A 15 2.52 6.87 -6.01
C ALA A 15 1.40 7.43 -5.13
N HIS A 16 0.99 8.69 -5.31
CA HIS A 16 -0.15 9.24 -4.57
C HIS A 16 -1.44 8.46 -4.83
N ALA A 17 -1.72 8.11 -6.08
CA ALA A 17 -2.88 7.29 -6.43
C ALA A 17 -2.77 5.85 -5.89
N MET A 18 -1.56 5.31 -5.81
CA MET A 18 -1.27 4.02 -5.19
C MET A 18 -1.62 4.03 -3.70
N GLU A 19 -1.24 5.09 -2.96
CA GLU A 19 -1.58 5.24 -1.54
C GLU A 19 -3.10 5.33 -1.29
N GLU A 20 -3.83 6.13 -2.07
CA GLU A 20 -5.30 6.21 -1.97
C GLU A 20 -5.97 4.85 -2.21
N GLN A 21 -5.38 4.06 -3.11
CA GLN A 21 -5.84 2.71 -3.39
C GLN A 21 -5.48 1.73 -2.27
N ALA A 22 -4.26 1.82 -1.72
CA ALA A 22 -3.83 1.03 -0.58
C ALA A 22 -4.80 1.24 0.60
N GLU A 23 -5.13 2.50 0.91
CA GLU A 23 -6.10 2.85 1.94
C GLU A 23 -7.45 2.16 1.70
N THR A 24 -7.95 2.21 0.47
CA THR A 24 -9.24 1.58 0.10
C THR A 24 -9.18 0.06 0.30
N MET A 25 -8.10 -0.58 -0.13
CA MET A 25 -7.88 -2.02 0.03
C MET A 25 -7.81 -2.43 1.50
N LEU A 26 -7.01 -1.72 2.30
CA LEU A 26 -6.79 -1.98 3.73
C LEU A 26 -8.09 -1.79 4.53
N ASN A 27 -8.86 -0.73 4.28
CA ASN A 27 -10.18 -0.55 4.90
C ASN A 27 -11.17 -1.66 4.51
N GLY A 28 -11.13 -2.09 3.24
CA GLY A 28 -11.91 -3.23 2.78
C GLY A 28 -11.55 -4.51 3.55
N GLN A 29 -10.25 -4.75 3.77
CA GLN A 29 -9.75 -5.88 4.54
C GLN A 29 -10.18 -5.80 6.02
N LEU A 30 -10.02 -4.64 6.67
CA LEU A 30 -10.46 -4.43 8.07
C LEU A 30 -11.94 -4.73 8.29
N ASN A 31 -12.79 -4.37 7.34
CA ASN A 31 -14.24 -4.62 7.44
C ASN A 31 -14.60 -6.10 7.34
N ARG A 32 -13.67 -6.96 6.89
CA ARG A 32 -13.89 -8.41 6.73
C ARG A 32 -13.15 -9.24 7.77
N ILE A 33 -12.15 -8.67 8.47
CA ILE A 33 -11.43 -9.37 9.54
C ILE A 33 -12.21 -9.26 10.85
N GLU A 34 -12.61 -10.38 11.42
CA GLU A 34 -13.34 -10.44 12.70
C GLU A 34 -12.54 -11.14 13.80
N ASN A 35 -11.68 -12.11 13.44
CA ASN A 35 -11.11 -13.05 14.41
C ASN A 35 -9.58 -13.09 14.48
N TYR A 36 -8.91 -12.10 13.89
CA TYR A 36 -7.45 -11.99 13.85
C TYR A 36 -7.03 -10.63 14.45
N PRO A 37 -7.09 -10.47 15.79
CA PRO A 37 -6.97 -9.15 16.43
C PRO A 37 -5.61 -8.48 16.20
N GLU A 38 -4.52 -9.24 16.18
CA GLU A 38 -3.18 -8.71 15.90
C GLU A 38 -3.07 -8.18 14.46
N LEU A 39 -3.60 -8.93 13.49
CA LEU A 39 -3.66 -8.51 12.08
C LEU A 39 -4.55 -7.28 11.92
N SER A 40 -5.74 -7.25 12.53
CA SER A 40 -6.63 -6.09 12.49
C SER A 40 -5.99 -4.84 13.09
N GLU A 41 -5.26 -4.97 14.20
CA GLU A 41 -4.59 -3.83 14.82
C GLU A 41 -3.46 -3.30 13.94
N ARG A 42 -2.62 -4.19 13.39
CA ARG A 42 -1.53 -3.76 12.50
C ARG A 42 -2.06 -3.08 11.23
N ILE A 43 -3.11 -3.62 10.61
CA ILE A 43 -3.71 -3.01 9.42
C ILE A 43 -4.32 -1.64 9.78
N ARG A 44 -4.96 -1.49 10.94
CA ARG A 44 -5.49 -0.19 11.38
C ARG A 44 -4.40 0.85 11.57
N GLN A 45 -3.27 0.45 12.16
CA GLN A 45 -2.08 1.29 12.23
C GLN A 45 -1.60 1.66 10.82
N HIS A 46 -1.52 0.67 9.93
CA HIS A 46 -1.01 0.88 8.58
C HIS A 46 -1.89 1.83 7.76
N VAL A 47 -3.23 1.75 7.88
CA VAL A 47 -4.14 2.74 7.27
C VAL A 47 -3.82 4.18 7.70
N GLN A 48 -3.37 4.38 8.94
CA GLN A 48 -2.95 5.72 9.39
C GLN A 48 -1.59 6.13 8.80
N GLU A 49 -0.67 5.18 8.63
CA GLU A 49 0.62 5.37 7.94
C GLU A 49 0.37 5.76 6.48
N THR A 50 -0.38 4.95 5.72
CA THR A 50 -0.81 5.19 4.32
C THR A 50 -1.43 6.58 4.10
N ARG A 51 -2.33 7.01 4.99
CA ARG A 51 -2.92 8.37 4.91
C ARG A 51 -1.88 9.47 5.07
N GLN A 52 -0.92 9.29 5.96
CA GLN A 52 0.17 10.26 6.15
C GLN A 52 1.11 10.25 4.94
N GLN A 53 1.38 9.09 4.37
CA GLN A 53 2.19 8.93 3.16
C GLN A 53 1.58 9.66 1.98
N ALA A 54 0.27 9.48 1.72
CA ALA A 54 -0.46 10.23 0.70
C ALA A 54 -0.36 11.74 0.90
N ALA A 55 -0.57 12.24 2.12
CA ALA A 55 -0.47 13.67 2.44
C ALA A 55 0.96 14.24 2.25
N ARG A 56 1.99 13.45 2.58
CA ARG A 56 3.39 13.84 2.30
C ARG A 56 3.64 13.92 0.79
N LEU A 57 3.14 12.97 0.00
CA LEU A 57 3.25 12.98 -1.46
C LEU A 57 2.49 14.14 -2.10
N GLU A 58 1.29 14.47 -1.62
CA GLU A 58 0.51 15.64 -2.04
C GLU A 58 1.33 16.93 -1.81
N THR A 59 1.95 17.06 -0.64
CA THR A 59 2.83 18.20 -0.33
C THR A 59 4.03 18.29 -1.29
N CYS A 60 4.65 17.15 -1.66
CA CYS A 60 5.71 17.13 -2.65
C CYS A 60 5.23 17.55 -4.05
N LEU A 61 4.04 17.06 -4.45
CA LEU A 61 3.42 17.39 -5.72
C LEU A 61 3.07 18.87 -5.83
N ASP A 62 2.55 19.48 -4.78
CA ASP A 62 2.24 20.92 -4.74
C ASP A 62 3.49 21.79 -4.90
N ARG A 63 4.61 21.36 -4.30
CA ARG A 63 5.88 22.09 -4.37
C ARG A 63 6.54 21.97 -5.75
N ILE A 64 6.60 20.77 -6.31
CA ILE A 64 7.18 20.56 -7.64
C ILE A 64 6.25 21.08 -8.74
N GLY A 65 4.94 21.03 -8.49
CA GLY A 65 3.87 21.22 -9.47
C GLY A 65 3.27 22.62 -9.55
N GLN A 66 3.96 23.68 -9.11
CA GLN A 66 3.53 25.10 -9.23
C GLN A 66 3.32 25.59 -10.69
N GLY A 67 2.52 24.89 -11.49
CA GLY A 67 2.24 25.22 -12.89
C GLY A 67 1.34 24.29 -13.71
N SER A 68 0.91 23.09 -13.26
CA SER A 68 -0.04 22.29 -14.07
C SER A 68 -1.13 21.58 -13.27
N SER A 69 -2.36 22.05 -13.46
CA SER A 69 -3.60 21.41 -13.01
C SER A 69 -3.90 20.18 -13.88
N THR A 70 -3.30 19.03 -13.58
CA THR A 70 -3.80 17.74 -14.08
C THR A 70 -3.43 16.63 -13.11
N LEU A 71 -4.14 16.58 -11.98
CA LEU A 71 -4.13 15.43 -11.06
C LEU A 71 -5.14 14.34 -11.50
N LYS A 72 -5.64 14.36 -12.74
CA LYS A 72 -6.84 13.58 -13.12
C LYS A 72 -6.60 12.28 -13.90
N ASP A 73 -5.37 11.94 -14.31
CA ASP A 73 -5.16 10.83 -15.26
C ASP A 73 -4.41 9.57 -14.73
N ALA A 74 -4.10 9.47 -13.43
CA ALA A 74 -3.31 8.33 -12.92
C ALA A 74 -4.13 7.10 -12.43
N GLY A 75 -5.47 7.18 -12.32
CA GLY A 75 -6.25 6.19 -11.55
C GLY A 75 -6.62 4.86 -12.26
N GLY A 76 -6.53 4.77 -13.59
CA GLY A 76 -7.18 3.68 -14.34
C GLY A 76 -6.51 2.31 -14.24
N LYS A 77 -5.17 2.24 -14.23
CA LYS A 77 -4.42 0.96 -14.34
C LYS A 77 -4.23 0.27 -12.98
N LEU A 78 -4.06 1.06 -11.92
CA LEU A 78 -3.95 0.61 -10.53
C LEU A 78 -5.28 -0.01 -10.05
N THR A 79 -6.42 0.59 -10.41
CA THR A 79 -7.77 0.08 -10.11
C THR A 79 -7.98 -1.39 -10.52
N ALA A 80 -7.51 -1.79 -11.70
CA ALA A 80 -7.67 -3.16 -12.21
C ALA A 80 -6.85 -4.20 -11.41
N MET A 81 -5.66 -3.81 -10.93
CA MET A 81 -4.82 -4.67 -10.09
C MET A 81 -5.44 -4.90 -8.71
N ALA A 82 -5.88 -3.85 -8.01
CA ALA A 82 -6.58 -4.04 -6.73
C ALA A 82 -7.91 -4.78 -6.90
N GLN A 83 -8.63 -4.57 -8.01
CA GLN A 83 -9.84 -5.35 -8.30
C GLN A 83 -9.52 -6.84 -8.50
N SER A 84 -8.40 -7.17 -9.15
CA SER A 84 -7.94 -8.56 -9.30
C SER A 84 -7.53 -9.22 -7.98
N LEU A 85 -7.04 -8.42 -7.02
CA LEU A 85 -6.78 -8.86 -5.65
C LEU A 85 -8.05 -8.90 -4.79
N SER A 86 -9.13 -8.21 -5.18
CA SER A 86 -10.42 -8.20 -4.47
C SER A 86 -11.41 -9.27 -4.94
N GLY A 87 -11.23 -9.80 -6.14
CA GLY A 87 -12.10 -10.80 -6.75
C GLY A 87 -11.66 -12.22 -6.44
N VAL A 88 -12.61 -13.05 -6.00
CA VAL A 88 -12.54 -14.52 -5.84
C VAL A 88 -12.14 -15.05 -4.46
N PHE A 89 -12.94 -14.82 -3.40
CA PHE A 89 -12.73 -15.51 -2.11
C PHE A 89 -14.01 -16.13 -1.57
N ALA A 90 -14.14 -17.45 -1.71
CA ALA A 90 -14.98 -18.28 -0.87
C ALA A 90 -14.06 -19.27 -0.13
N GLY A 91 -13.90 -19.10 1.19
CA GLY A 91 -13.26 -20.08 2.08
C GLY A 91 -12.01 -19.63 2.83
N ASP A 92 -11.23 -18.65 2.35
CA ASP A 92 -9.90 -18.30 2.89
C ASP A 92 -9.54 -16.81 2.79
N GLU A 93 -10.53 -15.92 3.00
CA GLU A 93 -10.40 -14.46 2.79
C GLU A 93 -9.23 -13.85 3.57
N VAL A 94 -8.99 -14.27 4.82
CA VAL A 94 -7.87 -13.76 5.63
C VAL A 94 -6.51 -14.08 5.00
N MET A 95 -6.33 -15.31 4.50
CA MET A 95 -5.05 -15.76 3.95
C MET A 95 -4.74 -15.07 2.64
N LYS A 96 -5.75 -14.95 1.78
CA LYS A 96 -5.58 -14.26 0.50
C LYS A 96 -5.51 -12.75 0.67
N GLY A 97 -6.16 -12.20 1.71
CA GLY A 97 -5.93 -10.84 2.18
C GLY A 97 -4.47 -10.62 2.56
N SER A 98 -3.88 -11.45 3.43
CA SER A 98 -2.46 -11.34 3.80
C SER A 98 -1.50 -11.47 2.62
N LEU A 99 -1.81 -12.36 1.67
CA LEU A 99 -1.05 -12.50 0.41
C LEU A 99 -1.13 -11.22 -0.43
N ALA A 100 -2.34 -10.68 -0.60
CA ALA A 100 -2.58 -9.45 -1.36
C ALA A 100 -1.85 -8.26 -0.74
N SER A 101 -2.02 -8.05 0.58
CA SER A 101 -1.32 -6.99 1.32
C SER A 101 0.19 -7.12 1.14
N TYR A 102 0.77 -8.28 1.46
CA TYR A 102 2.22 -8.46 1.37
C TYR A 102 2.77 -8.24 -0.03
N THR A 103 2.04 -8.65 -1.06
CA THR A 103 2.43 -8.38 -2.46
C THR A 103 2.37 -6.90 -2.78
N PHE A 104 1.33 -6.20 -2.30
CA PHE A 104 1.15 -4.77 -2.51
C PHE A 104 2.29 -3.98 -1.86
N GLU A 105 2.68 -4.29 -0.62
CA GLU A 105 3.83 -3.65 0.06
C GLU A 105 5.10 -3.68 -0.80
N HIS A 106 5.38 -4.81 -1.47
CA HIS A 106 6.55 -4.93 -2.35
C HIS A 106 6.44 -4.09 -3.63
N MET A 107 5.22 -3.83 -4.11
CA MET A 107 5.00 -2.86 -5.19
C MET A 107 5.32 -1.44 -4.71
N GLU A 108 4.90 -1.08 -3.50
CA GLU A 108 5.15 0.25 -2.92
C GLU A 108 6.64 0.45 -2.64
N ILE A 109 7.31 -0.54 -2.06
CA ILE A 109 8.77 -0.57 -1.86
C ILE A 109 9.51 -0.32 -3.19
N ALA A 110 9.08 -0.97 -4.27
CA ALA A 110 9.69 -0.79 -5.59
C ALA A 110 9.42 0.63 -6.14
N SER A 111 8.19 1.12 -6.03
CA SER A 111 7.80 2.47 -6.45
C SER A 111 8.60 3.55 -5.71
N TYR A 112 8.72 3.45 -4.39
CA TYR A 112 9.52 4.39 -3.60
C TYR A 112 11.02 4.30 -3.92
N THR A 113 11.55 3.10 -4.17
CA THR A 113 12.95 2.93 -4.60
C THR A 113 13.23 3.67 -5.91
N ILE A 114 12.31 3.59 -6.88
CA ILE A 114 12.40 4.32 -8.15
C ILE A 114 12.35 5.83 -7.92
N LEU A 115 11.39 6.30 -7.10
CA LEU A 115 11.23 7.72 -6.79
C LEU A 115 12.45 8.32 -6.09
N ILE A 116 13.02 7.62 -5.10
CA ILE A 116 14.23 8.07 -4.39
C ILE A 116 15.39 8.23 -5.37
N ALA A 117 15.60 7.26 -6.26
CA ALA A 117 16.66 7.33 -7.26
C ALA A 117 16.47 8.52 -8.22
N ALA A 118 15.24 8.71 -8.71
CA ALA A 118 14.89 9.81 -9.59
C ALA A 118 15.07 11.19 -8.91
N ALA A 119 14.55 11.33 -7.69
CA ALA A 119 14.64 12.56 -6.90
C ALA A 119 16.11 12.93 -6.62
N LYS A 120 16.94 11.98 -6.20
CA LYS A 120 18.38 12.20 -5.98
C LYS A 120 19.10 12.63 -7.27
N SER A 121 18.80 11.99 -8.40
CA SER A 121 19.38 12.33 -9.71
C SER A 121 19.05 13.76 -10.16
N LEU A 122 17.86 14.25 -9.79
CA LEU A 122 17.37 15.58 -10.16
C LEU A 122 17.67 16.67 -9.11
N GLY A 123 18.32 16.32 -8.00
CA GLY A 123 18.61 17.25 -6.89
C GLY A 123 17.39 17.61 -6.04
N GLU A 124 16.32 16.83 -6.11
CA GLU A 124 15.09 17.00 -5.33
C GLU A 124 15.21 16.34 -3.95
N ALA A 125 16.08 16.91 -3.10
CA ALA A 125 16.45 16.33 -1.81
C ALA A 125 15.26 16.11 -0.86
N GLU A 126 14.30 17.04 -0.86
CA GLU A 126 13.10 16.93 -0.02
C GLU A 126 12.20 15.77 -0.45
N VAL A 127 12.02 15.57 -1.76
CA VAL A 127 11.24 14.44 -2.27
C VAL A 127 11.94 13.12 -1.95
N ALA A 128 13.25 13.05 -2.11
CA ALA A 128 14.01 11.87 -1.74
C ALA A 128 13.81 11.53 -0.25
N GLN A 129 13.86 12.53 0.63
CA GLN A 129 13.65 12.34 2.07
C GLN A 129 12.24 11.83 2.40
N VAL A 130 11.19 12.41 1.78
CA VAL A 130 9.81 11.97 1.96
C VAL A 130 9.62 10.53 1.48
N CYS A 131 10.12 10.20 0.29
CA CYS A 131 10.02 8.83 -0.23
C CYS A 131 10.83 7.82 0.61
N GLU A 132 11.96 8.22 1.20
CA GLU A 132 12.72 7.39 2.16
C GLU A 132 11.96 7.18 3.49
N GLU A 133 11.15 8.14 3.90
CA GLU A 133 10.28 7.99 5.08
C GLU A 133 9.18 6.97 4.81
N ASN A 134 8.42 7.13 3.73
CA ASN A 134 7.36 6.19 3.35
C ASN A 134 7.94 4.78 3.09
N LEU A 135 9.06 4.67 2.37
CA LEU A 135 9.73 3.38 2.14
C LEU A 135 10.02 2.60 3.44
N ARG A 136 10.43 3.29 4.51
CA ARG A 136 10.70 2.62 5.80
C ARG A 136 9.43 2.08 6.45
N GLU A 137 8.32 2.77 6.29
CA GLU A 137 7.00 2.35 6.77
C GLU A 137 6.54 1.09 6.00
N GLU A 138 6.66 1.07 4.66
CA GLU A 138 6.30 -0.11 3.83
C GLU A 138 7.17 -1.33 4.12
N VAL A 139 8.49 -1.13 4.27
CA VAL A 139 9.39 -2.22 4.65
C VAL A 139 9.00 -2.79 6.01
N ALA A 140 8.63 -1.93 6.97
CA ALA A 140 8.20 -2.38 8.29
C ALA A 140 6.86 -3.15 8.22
N MET A 141 5.93 -2.76 7.35
CA MET A 141 4.69 -3.51 7.13
C MET A 141 4.95 -4.85 6.44
N ALA A 142 5.76 -4.88 5.38
CA ALA A 142 6.14 -6.11 4.71
C ALA A 142 6.82 -7.12 5.65
N ASP A 143 7.77 -6.67 6.47
CA ASP A 143 8.46 -7.51 7.44
C ASP A 143 7.52 -8.02 8.53
N TRP A 144 6.59 -7.17 8.98
CA TRP A 144 5.56 -7.58 9.93
C TRP A 144 4.65 -8.66 9.34
N LEU A 145 4.11 -8.45 8.14
CA LEU A 145 3.27 -9.43 7.45
C LEU A 145 4.01 -10.76 7.27
N LYS A 146 5.24 -10.72 6.76
CA LYS A 146 6.08 -11.91 6.55
C LYS A 146 6.28 -12.72 7.83
N SER A 147 6.49 -12.05 8.96
CA SER A 147 6.68 -12.71 10.26
C SER A 147 5.39 -13.26 10.87
N HIS A 148 4.23 -12.70 10.55
CA HIS A 148 2.94 -13.08 11.15
C HIS A 148 2.07 -13.98 10.27
N ILE A 149 2.32 -14.06 8.95
CA ILE A 149 1.61 -14.98 8.04
C ILE A 149 1.60 -16.43 8.55
N PRO A 150 2.71 -17.02 9.07
CA PRO A 150 2.68 -18.38 9.61
C PRO A 150 1.69 -18.54 10.77
N ALA A 151 1.73 -17.66 11.77
CA ALA A 151 0.82 -17.71 12.92
C ALA A 151 -0.64 -17.49 12.51
N THR A 152 -0.90 -16.57 11.57
CA THR A 152 -2.25 -16.38 10.99
C THR A 152 -2.73 -17.64 10.27
N THR A 153 -1.84 -18.35 9.57
CA THR A 153 -2.16 -19.61 8.89
C THR A 153 -2.54 -20.69 9.91
N GLU A 154 -1.77 -20.84 10.98
CA GLU A 154 -2.07 -21.81 12.06
C GLU A 154 -3.42 -21.51 12.72
N GLN A 155 -3.72 -20.24 13.00
CA GLN A 155 -5.01 -19.81 13.53
C GLN A 155 -6.16 -20.12 12.57
N PHE A 156 -5.96 -19.87 11.27
CA PHE A 156 -6.95 -20.18 10.24
C PHE A 156 -7.26 -21.68 10.20
N LEU A 157 -6.24 -22.53 10.15
CA LEU A 157 -6.40 -23.98 10.11
C LEU A 157 -7.09 -24.51 11.36
N ALA A 158 -6.68 -24.06 12.56
CA ALA A 158 -7.29 -24.47 13.81
C ALA A 158 -8.79 -24.13 13.88
N ARG A 159 -9.19 -22.98 13.31
CA ARG A 159 -10.61 -22.58 13.23
C ARG A 159 -11.37 -23.37 12.19
N ALA A 160 -10.75 -23.66 11.04
CA ALA A 160 -11.35 -24.46 9.97
C ALA A 160 -11.65 -25.90 10.46
N ASP A 161 -10.73 -26.50 11.21
CA ASP A 161 -10.88 -27.83 11.79
C ASP A 161 -11.98 -27.89 12.87
N SER A 162 -12.32 -26.75 13.49
CA SER A 162 -13.43 -26.63 14.45
C SER A 162 -14.82 -26.40 13.82
N GLU A 163 -14.94 -26.51 12.49
CA GLU A 163 -16.15 -26.17 11.71
C GLU A 163 -16.69 -24.76 11.99
N SER A 164 -15.81 -23.83 12.32
CA SER A 164 -16.21 -22.46 12.60
C SER A 164 -16.37 -21.68 11.28
N GLU A 165 -17.57 -21.20 10.97
CA GLU A 165 -17.78 -20.26 9.86
C GLU A 165 -16.91 -18.99 10.01
N ASN A 166 -16.46 -18.70 11.24
CA ASN A 166 -15.54 -17.62 11.60
C ASN A 166 -14.07 -17.91 11.22
N ALA A 167 -13.72 -19.09 10.71
CA ALA A 167 -12.37 -19.34 10.20
C ALA A 167 -12.03 -18.41 9.03
N LYS A 168 -13.05 -18.07 8.23
CA LYS A 168 -12.93 -17.34 6.97
C LYS A 168 -12.71 -15.83 7.15
N ARG A 169 -13.03 -15.28 8.34
CA ARG A 169 -13.12 -13.84 8.64
C ARG A 169 -12.41 -13.47 9.94
#